data_AF-A0A8K0NEN4-F1
#
_entry.id   AF-A0A8K0NEN4-F1
#
_cell.length_a   1.000
_cell.length_b   1.000
_cell.length_c   1.000
_cell.angle_alpha   90.00
_cell.angle_beta   90.00
_cell.angle_gamma   90.00
#
_symmetry.space_group_name_H-M   'P 1'
#
loop_
_entity.id
_entity.type
_entity.pdbx_description
1 polymer ?
#
loop_
_entity_poly.entity_id
_entity_poly.type
_entity_poly.pdbx_seq_one_letter_code
_entity_poly.pdbx_strand_id
1 'polypeptide(L)'
;MVKMRDDGIESVEPTARAEAEWTDLVRTAHQAWLVRDTRSWYDGSNIPGKTQEPLIFFWGGSHVSGTVLQDAPGRLARFRGQIQT
;
A
#
# COMPACT_ATOMS: atom_id res chain seq x y z
N MET A 1 -15.98 6.93 3.46
CA MET A 1 -17.36 6.43 3.67
C MET A 1 -18.40 7.08 2.76
N VAL A 2 -18.32 8.38 2.42
CA VAL A 2 -19.27 9.05 1.52
C VAL A 2 -19.43 8.29 0.18
N LYS A 3 -18.32 8.02 -0.53
CA LYS A 3 -18.36 7.28 -1.81
C LYS A 3 -19.02 5.89 -1.74
N MET A 4 -18.69 5.09 -0.73
CA MET A 4 -19.29 3.76 -0.55
C MET A 4 -20.79 3.85 -0.28
N ARG A 5 -21.23 4.83 0.53
CA ARG A 5 -22.65 5.06 0.80
C ARG A 5 -23.39 5.52 -0.44
N ASP A 6 -22.83 6.47 -1.19
CA ASP A 6 -23.42 6.99 -2.42
C ASP A 6 -23.55 5.90 -3.50
N ASP A 7 -22.60 4.97 -3.53
CA ASP A 7 -22.60 3.84 -4.48
C ASP A 7 -23.35 2.60 -3.97
N GLY A 8 -23.86 2.60 -2.73
CA GLY A 8 -24.50 1.43 -2.11
C GLY A 8 -23.56 0.23 -1.90
N ILE A 9 -22.27 0.47 -1.71
CA ILE A 9 -21.23 -0.57 -1.52
C ILE A 9 -21.03 -0.82 -0.02
N GLU A 10 -21.21 -2.07 0.40
CA GLU A 10 -21.11 -2.46 1.82
C GLU A 10 -19.68 -2.81 2.24
N SER A 11 -18.89 -3.38 1.33
CA SER A 11 -17.49 -3.75 1.55
C SER A 11 -16.60 -3.41 0.36
N VAL A 12 -15.35 -3.10 0.63
CA VAL A 12 -14.32 -2.80 -0.38
C VAL A 12 -13.05 -3.50 0.05
N GLU A 13 -12.64 -4.52 -0.70
CA GLU A 13 -11.43 -5.31 -0.39
C GLU A 13 -10.39 -5.16 -1.51
N PRO A 14 -9.09 -4.97 -1.21
CA PRO A 14 -8.07 -4.94 -2.24
C PRO A 14 -7.97 -6.29 -2.94
N THR A 15 -7.70 -6.28 -4.25
CA THR A 15 -7.33 -7.51 -4.95
C THR A 15 -5.92 -7.92 -4.59
N ALA A 16 -5.64 -9.23 -4.54
CA ALA A 16 -4.29 -9.76 -4.31
C ALA A 16 -3.23 -9.16 -5.27
N ARG A 17 -3.63 -8.87 -6.52
CA ARG A 17 -2.77 -8.17 -7.48
C ARG A 17 -2.43 -6.76 -7.03
N ALA A 18 -3.41 -6.01 -6.53
CA ALA A 18 -3.17 -4.64 -6.04
C ALA A 18 -2.24 -4.65 -4.82
N GLU A 19 -2.36 -5.64 -3.94
CA GLU A 19 -1.46 -5.81 -2.79
C GLU A 19 -0.03 -6.15 -3.24
N ALA A 20 0.12 -7.04 -4.22
CA ALA A 20 1.43 -7.40 -4.79
C ALA A 20 2.10 -6.19 -5.46
N GLU A 21 1.36 -5.45 -6.30
CA GLU A 21 1.86 -4.23 -6.95
C GLU A 21 2.29 -3.16 -5.93
N TRP A 22 1.53 -3.00 -4.85
CA TRP A 22 1.90 -2.09 -3.77
C TRP A 22 3.16 -2.55 -3.05
N THR A 23 3.27 -3.84 -2.76
CA THR A 23 4.46 -4.43 -2.12
C THR A 23 5.71 -4.21 -2.96
N ASP A 24 5.64 -4.45 -4.25
CA ASP A 24 6.76 -4.25 -5.18
C ASP A 24 7.16 -2.78 -5.26
N LEU A 25 6.19 -1.87 -5.28
CA LEU A 25 6.44 -0.43 -5.24
C LEU A 25 7.18 -0.03 -3.96
N VAL A 26 6.70 -0.48 -2.79
CA VAL A 26 7.34 -0.18 -1.49
C VAL A 26 8.77 -0.73 -1.46
N ARG A 27 8.98 -1.96 -1.91
CA ARG A 27 10.32 -2.57 -1.98
C ARG A 27 11.23 -1.79 -2.91
N THR A 28 10.73 -1.39 -4.08
CA THR A 28 11.50 -0.63 -5.07
C THR A 28 11.89 0.74 -4.52
N ALA A 29 10.95 1.45 -3.89
CA ALA A 29 11.21 2.75 -3.28
C ALA A 29 12.25 2.64 -2.16
N HIS A 30 12.17 1.61 -1.32
CA HIS A 30 13.14 1.37 -0.24
C HIS A 30 14.58 1.22 -0.74
N GLN A 31 14.80 0.67 -1.94
CA GLN A 31 16.15 0.51 -2.50
C GLN A 31 16.86 1.84 -2.76
N ALA A 32 16.14 2.95 -2.87
CA ALA A 32 16.70 4.27 -3.13
C ALA A 32 17.25 4.97 -1.86
N TRP A 33 17.08 4.39 -0.67
CA TRP A 33 17.42 5.03 0.60
C TRP A 33 18.49 4.25 1.35
N LEU A 34 19.36 4.97 2.06
CA LEU A 34 20.42 4.39 2.90
C LEU A 34 19.88 3.60 4.10
N VAL A 35 18.62 3.82 4.49
CA VAL A 35 17.97 3.08 5.59
C VAL A 35 17.97 1.57 5.36
N ARG A 36 18.02 1.14 4.10
CA ARG A 36 18.08 -0.28 3.72
C ARG A 36 19.35 -0.98 4.21
N ASP A 37 20.42 -0.23 4.42
CA ASP A 37 21.73 -0.76 4.81
C ASP A 37 21.89 -0.81 6.34
N THR A 38 20.86 -0.41 7.09
CA THR A 38 20.86 -0.39 8.55
C THR A 38 19.76 -1.28 9.11
N ARG A 39 20.15 -2.20 9.99
CA ARG A 39 19.21 -2.95 10.81
C ARG A 39 18.47 -2.01 11.75
N SER A 40 17.19 -1.80 11.51
CA SER A 40 16.37 -0.88 12.30
C SER A 40 15.00 -1.49 12.61
N TRP A 41 14.10 -0.70 13.17
CA TRP A 41 12.70 -1.11 13.31
C TRP A 41 11.93 -0.93 11.99
N TYR A 42 12.46 -0.17 11.02
CA TYR A 42 11.80 0.08 9.73
C TYR A 42 11.78 -1.14 8.81
N ASP A 43 12.71 -2.07 9.01
CA ASP A 43 12.79 -3.34 8.29
C ASP A 43 12.38 -4.54 9.18
N GLY A 44 11.96 -4.28 10.43
CA GLY A 44 11.58 -5.32 11.39
C GLY A 44 12.76 -6.13 11.96
N SER A 45 14.00 -5.74 11.69
CA SER A 45 15.20 -6.50 12.09
C SER A 45 15.48 -6.47 13.61
N ASN A 46 14.72 -5.67 14.37
CA ASN A 46 14.74 -5.62 15.84
C ASN A 46 14.03 -6.80 16.51
N ILE A 47 13.22 -7.58 15.79
CA ILE A 47 12.53 -8.75 16.34
C ILE A 47 13.22 -10.04 15.85
N PRO A 48 13.81 -10.86 16.74
CA PRO A 48 14.42 -12.12 16.36
C PRO A 48 13.45 -13.05 15.63
N GLY A 49 13.87 -13.60 14.49
CA GLY A 49 13.07 -14.54 13.69
C GLY A 49 12.00 -13.90 12.81
N LYS A 50 11.78 -12.57 12.87
CA LYS A 50 10.87 -11.89 11.94
C LYS A 50 11.53 -11.74 10.57
N THR A 51 10.74 -11.93 9.51
CA THR A 51 11.13 -11.58 8.14
C THR A 51 11.51 -10.11 8.06
N GLN A 52 12.69 -9.83 7.49
CA GLN A 52 13.18 -8.47 7.31
C GLN A 52 12.71 -7.92 5.96
N GLU A 53 11.88 -6.89 6.01
CA GLU A 53 11.28 -6.26 4.84
C GLU A 53 10.84 -4.82 5.15
N PRO A 54 10.83 -3.91 4.17
CA PRO A 54 10.41 -2.53 4.40
C PRO A 54 8.97 -2.48 4.89
N LEU A 55 8.78 -1.96 6.11
CA LEU A 55 7.46 -1.87 6.76
C LEU A 55 6.73 -0.58 6.46
N ILE A 56 7.42 0.40 5.86
CA ILE A 56 6.85 1.71 5.52
C ILE A 56 7.19 2.10 4.07
N PHE A 57 6.37 2.97 3.50
CA PHE A 57 6.63 3.55 2.18
C PHE A 57 7.60 4.74 2.29
N PHE A 58 8.83 4.54 1.81
CA PHE A 58 9.88 5.57 1.77
C PHE A 58 9.87 6.31 0.43
N TRP A 59 9.06 7.34 0.29
CA TRP A 59 8.95 8.07 -0.98
C TRP A 59 9.22 9.59 -0.86
N GLY A 60 9.37 10.13 0.35
CA GLY A 60 9.51 11.57 0.58
C GLY A 60 8.13 12.24 0.64
N GLY A 61 7.96 13.17 1.58
CA GLY A 61 6.63 13.62 2.03
C GLY A 61 5.68 14.19 0.96
N SER A 62 4.39 14.19 1.32
CA SER A 62 3.20 14.88 0.78
C SER A 62 2.93 14.92 -0.73
N HIS A 63 3.92 15.09 -1.61
CA HIS A 63 3.69 15.46 -3.00
C HIS A 63 3.45 14.30 -3.97
N VAL A 64 3.95 13.07 -3.72
CA VAL A 64 3.60 11.94 -4.60
C VAL A 64 3.00 10.71 -3.95
N SER A 65 2.82 10.72 -2.62
CA SER A 65 1.70 9.97 -2.04
C SER A 65 0.37 10.38 -2.70
N GLY A 66 0.24 11.65 -3.09
CA GLY A 66 -0.88 12.15 -3.90
C GLY A 66 -0.99 11.42 -5.25
N THR A 67 0.06 11.40 -6.06
CA THR A 67 0.05 10.78 -7.41
C THR A 67 -0.21 9.27 -7.38
N VAL A 68 0.41 8.51 -6.46
CA VAL A 68 0.18 7.07 -6.35
C VAL A 68 -1.25 6.74 -5.90
N LEU A 69 -1.87 7.59 -5.08
CA LEU A 69 -3.26 7.45 -4.65
C LEU A 69 -4.27 8.03 -5.67
N GLN A 70 -3.84 8.94 -6.55
CA GLN A 70 -4.71 9.69 -7.47
C GLN A 70 -4.75 9.11 -8.89
N ASP A 71 -3.73 8.39 -9.36
CA ASP A 71 -3.63 7.81 -10.72
C ASP A 71 -4.49 6.54 -10.95
N ALA A 72 -5.65 6.42 -10.29
CA ALA A 72 -6.60 5.34 -10.52
C ALA A 72 -7.78 5.82 -11.39
N PRO A 73 -7.72 5.69 -12.74
CA PRO A 73 -8.93 5.72 -13.56
C PRO A 73 -9.78 4.48 -13.22
N GLY A 74 -10.98 4.71 -12.68
CA GLY A 74 -11.83 3.64 -12.13
C GLY A 74 -11.41 3.25 -10.71
N ARG A 75 -11.69 4.11 -9.72
CA ARG A 75 -11.30 3.98 -8.30
C ARG A 75 -11.65 2.65 -7.60
N LEU A 76 -12.52 1.83 -8.20
CA LEU A 76 -12.91 0.52 -7.67
C LEU A 76 -12.32 -0.66 -8.45
N ALA A 77 -11.62 -0.47 -9.57
CA ALA A 77 -11.10 -1.60 -10.36
C ALA A 77 -10.01 -2.42 -9.63
N ARG A 78 -9.36 -1.82 -8.62
CA ARG A 78 -8.37 -2.47 -7.74
C ARG A 78 -9.01 -3.16 -6.53
N PHE A 79 -10.32 -2.97 -6.35
CA PHE A 79 -11.06 -3.42 -5.19
C PHE A 79 -12.28 -4.26 -5.59
N ARG A 80 -12.63 -5.28 -4.81
CA ARG A 80 -13.90 -6.01 -4.99
C ARG A 80 -14.95 -5.37 -4.09
N GLY A 81 -16.08 -4.97 -4.68
CA GLY A 81 -17.29 -4.58 -3.95
C GLY A 81 -18.31 -5.70 -3.98
N GLN A 82 -18.98 -5.97 -2.86
CA GLN A 82 -20.13 -6.86 -2.79
C GLN A 82 -21.40 -6.06 -2.45
N ILE A 83 -22.51 -6.40 -3.11
CA ILE A 83 -23.87 -5.94 -2.78
C ILE A 83 -24.63 -7.21 -2.39
N GLN A 84 -25.21 -7.28 -1.19
CA GLN A 84 -26.12 -8.38 -0.83
C GLN A 84 -27.46 -8.21 -1.56
N THR A 85 -27.87 -9.25 -2.28
CA THR A 85 -29.26 -9.47 -2.77
C THR A 85 -30.18 -9.91 -1.66
#